data_AF-A0A0B4H0S4-F1
#
_entry.id   AF-A0A0B4H0S4-F1
#
_cell.length_a   1.000
_cell.length_b   1.000
_cell.length_c   1.000
_cell.angle_alpha   90.00
_cell.angle_beta   90.00
_cell.angle_gamma   90.00
#
_symmetry.space_group_name_H-M   'P 1'
#
loop_
_entity.id
_entity.type
_entity.pdbx_description
1 polymer ?
#
loop_
_entity_poly.entity_id
_entity_poly.type
_entity_poly.pdbx_seq_one_letter_code
_entity_poly.pdbx_strand_id
1 'polypeptide(L)'
;MDIEPPSYSEITTDGEYLLPPATLRINGHVIYSDKSATEPLYELSHELIHLRDTTRSITVKRLDTTIKPSSSSAGPLSHAVTQKRHIYDLKHPGIITGPVFLYNAESVSRHSLCSFGMSTYRPRLFSSANGFRVHRAGKGLGHQVVVRGLLFSAVSTKASAVKYEWSDERGEILARELNSAQGCKLFITKEMSVKKRDALVTAWVLRTWWELAGSGEYEL
;
A
#
# COMPACT_ATOMS: atom_id res chain seq x y z
N MET A 1 -45.62 -3.52 29.92
CA MET A 1 -44.15 -3.56 30.08
C MET A 1 -43.59 -3.23 28.71
N ASP A 2 -43.31 -1.96 28.48
CA ASP A 2 -42.76 -1.48 27.21
C ASP A 2 -41.26 -1.75 27.21
N ILE A 3 -40.80 -2.57 26.26
CA ILE A 3 -39.39 -2.85 26.06
C ILE A 3 -38.85 -1.73 25.19
N GLU A 4 -38.21 -0.76 25.83
CA GLU A 4 -37.47 0.29 25.14
C GLU A 4 -36.29 -0.35 24.37
N PRO A 5 -36.21 -0.15 23.04
CA PRO A 5 -35.09 -0.68 22.26
C PRO A 5 -33.80 0.05 22.65
N PRO A 6 -32.63 -0.64 22.64
CA PRO A 6 -31.39 -0.02 23.09
C PRO A 6 -31.04 1.20 22.23
N SER A 7 -30.75 2.31 22.91
CA SER A 7 -30.26 3.55 22.33
C SER A 7 -28.89 3.31 21.68
N TYR A 8 -28.84 3.36 20.34
CA TYR A 8 -27.59 3.39 19.58
C TYR A 8 -27.00 4.81 19.61
N SER A 9 -26.54 5.22 20.79
CA SER A 9 -25.76 6.44 20.93
C SER A 9 -24.28 6.07 21.05
N GLU A 10 -23.53 6.48 20.02
CA GLU A 10 -22.10 6.74 20.06
C GLU A 10 -21.17 5.52 20.23
N ILE A 11 -20.99 4.79 19.12
CA ILE A 11 -19.74 4.06 18.89
C ILE A 11 -18.64 5.11 18.66
N THR A 12 -18.12 5.69 19.74
CA THR A 12 -16.81 6.36 19.75
C THR A 12 -15.74 5.28 19.89
N THR A 13 -15.53 4.47 18.85
CA THR A 13 -14.34 3.59 18.81
C THR A 13 -13.14 4.44 18.44
N ASP A 14 -12.49 5.01 19.46
CA ASP A 14 -11.10 5.47 19.38
C ASP A 14 -10.12 4.28 19.38
N GLY A 15 -10.64 3.05 19.23
CA GLY A 15 -9.88 1.86 18.86
C GLY A 15 -9.59 1.88 17.36
N GLU A 16 -8.31 1.89 16.99
CA GLU A 16 -7.86 1.86 15.60
C GLU A 16 -8.46 0.64 14.89
N TYR A 17 -9.43 0.85 13.99
CA TYR A 17 -10.12 -0.23 13.29
C TYR A 17 -9.09 -1.09 12.52
N LEU A 18 -8.95 -2.34 12.96
CA LEU A 18 -8.03 -3.30 12.36
C LEU A 18 -8.72 -3.99 11.19
N LEU A 19 -8.05 -3.99 10.05
CA LEU A 19 -8.53 -4.67 8.86
C LEU A 19 -8.11 -6.15 8.91
N PRO A 20 -9.02 -7.10 8.58
CA PRO A 20 -8.73 -8.53 8.59
C PRO A 20 -7.76 -8.93 7.47
N PRO A 21 -7.04 -10.06 7.59
CA PRO A 21 -6.25 -10.63 6.50
C PRO A 21 -7.02 -10.68 5.17
N ALA A 22 -6.32 -10.46 4.07
CA ALA A 22 -6.93 -10.36 2.75
C ALA A 22 -5.91 -10.67 1.66
N THR A 23 -6.37 -11.24 0.54
CA THR A 23 -5.59 -11.32 -0.69
C THR A 23 -5.98 -10.17 -1.59
N LEU A 24 -5.00 -9.39 -2.01
CA LEU A 24 -5.16 -8.27 -2.91
C LEU A 24 -4.61 -8.63 -4.29
N ARG A 25 -5.27 -8.13 -5.34
CA ARG A 25 -4.87 -8.35 -6.72
C ARG A 25 -4.92 -7.04 -7.50
N ILE A 26 -3.84 -6.75 -8.20
CA ILE A 26 -3.79 -5.64 -9.16
C ILE A 26 -4.47 -6.08 -10.47
N ASN A 27 -5.29 -5.21 -11.03
CA ASN A 27 -5.84 -5.35 -12.37
C ASN A 27 -5.88 -3.98 -13.06
N GLY A 28 -5.02 -3.77 -14.06
CA GLY A 28 -4.83 -2.46 -14.70
C GLY A 28 -4.35 -1.41 -13.69
N HIS A 29 -5.17 -0.39 -13.46
CA HIS A 29 -4.91 0.71 -12.52
C HIS A 29 -5.68 0.59 -11.20
N VAL A 30 -6.34 -0.53 -10.93
CA VAL A 30 -7.13 -0.73 -9.70
C VAL A 30 -6.68 -1.98 -8.94
N ILE A 31 -6.90 -1.98 -7.62
CA ILE A 31 -6.56 -3.10 -6.74
C ILE A 31 -7.83 -3.60 -6.06
N TYR A 32 -8.12 -4.89 -6.23
CA TYR A 32 -9.27 -5.58 -5.65
C TYR A 32 -8.85 -6.46 -4.47
N SER A 33 -9.81 -6.76 -3.61
CA SER A 33 -9.73 -7.91 -2.72
C SER A 33 -10.25 -9.15 -3.43
N ASP A 34 -9.65 -10.32 -3.23
CA ASP A 34 -10.19 -11.58 -3.77
C ASP A 34 -11.58 -11.90 -3.19
N LYS A 35 -12.00 -11.27 -2.08
CA LYS A 35 -13.35 -11.38 -1.54
C LYS A 35 -14.40 -10.64 -2.37
N SER A 36 -14.01 -9.64 -3.16
CA SER A 36 -14.92 -8.83 -3.99
C SER A 36 -14.24 -8.44 -5.30
N ALA A 37 -14.64 -9.09 -6.38
CA ALA A 37 -14.11 -8.83 -7.71
C ALA A 37 -14.67 -7.56 -8.36
N THR A 38 -15.75 -6.99 -7.81
CA THR A 38 -16.49 -5.86 -8.39
C THR A 38 -16.24 -4.55 -7.64
N GLU A 39 -15.71 -4.61 -6.42
CA GLU A 39 -15.49 -3.43 -5.59
C GLU A 39 -13.97 -3.20 -5.40
N PRO A 40 -13.38 -2.25 -6.14
CA PRO A 40 -11.96 -1.94 -5.98
C PRO A 40 -11.72 -1.24 -4.63
N LEU A 41 -10.60 -1.59 -3.99
CA LEU A 41 -10.16 -0.97 -2.73
C LEU A 41 -9.20 0.19 -2.96
N TYR A 42 -8.44 0.15 -4.05
CA TYR A 42 -7.49 1.19 -4.42
C TYR A 42 -7.54 1.49 -5.91
N GLU A 43 -7.18 2.72 -6.25
CA GLU A 43 -7.06 3.24 -7.61
C GLU A 43 -5.71 3.95 -7.76
N LEU A 44 -5.02 3.63 -8.84
CA LEU A 44 -3.77 4.23 -9.28
C LEU A 44 -4.08 5.21 -10.41
N SER A 45 -3.31 6.29 -10.52
CA SER A 45 -3.48 7.21 -11.67
C SER A 45 -3.05 6.62 -13.01
N HIS A 46 -2.27 5.54 -12.99
CA HIS A 46 -1.76 4.85 -14.18
C HIS A 46 -1.84 3.33 -13.99
N GLU A 47 -1.97 2.62 -15.09
CA GLU A 47 -1.82 1.16 -15.06
C GLU A 47 -0.37 0.78 -14.80
N LEU A 48 -0.17 -0.22 -13.94
CA LEU A 48 1.17 -0.63 -13.53
C LEU A 48 2.05 -1.08 -14.70
N ILE A 49 1.47 -1.79 -15.68
CA ILE A 49 2.20 -2.29 -16.86
C ILE A 49 2.78 -1.19 -17.75
N HIS A 50 2.26 0.03 -17.64
CA HIS A 50 2.72 1.18 -18.42
C HIS A 50 3.77 2.01 -17.69
N LEU A 51 4.09 1.68 -16.44
CA LEU A 51 5.12 2.40 -15.69
C LEU A 51 6.51 2.07 -16.24
N ARG A 52 7.27 3.13 -16.52
CA ARG A 52 8.63 3.06 -17.04
C ARG A 52 9.58 3.82 -16.11
N ASP A 53 10.87 3.71 -16.37
CA ASP A 53 11.89 4.54 -15.74
C ASP A 53 11.71 6.05 -16.07
N THR A 54 11.02 6.38 -17.16
CA THR A 54 10.69 7.78 -17.50
C THR A 54 9.46 8.31 -16.75
N THR A 55 8.64 7.45 -16.15
CA THR A 55 7.52 7.88 -15.32
C THR A 55 8.08 8.60 -14.10
N ARG A 56 7.51 9.75 -13.73
CA ARG A 56 8.03 10.56 -12.61
C ARG A 56 7.13 10.58 -11.39
N SER A 57 5.82 10.44 -11.60
CA SER A 57 4.86 10.43 -10.50
C SER A 57 3.62 9.62 -10.85
N ILE A 58 3.11 8.87 -9.88
CA ILE A 58 1.76 8.31 -9.91
C ILE A 58 1.08 8.51 -8.56
N THR A 59 -0.24 8.55 -8.56
CA THR A 59 -1.04 8.80 -7.36
C THR A 59 -1.74 7.51 -6.94
N VAL A 60 -1.76 7.23 -5.63
CA VAL A 60 -2.55 6.15 -5.03
C VAL A 60 -3.73 6.75 -4.27
N LYS A 61 -4.93 6.27 -4.60
CA LYS A 61 -6.17 6.62 -3.92
C LYS A 61 -6.76 5.37 -3.28
N ARG A 62 -7.23 5.50 -2.04
CA ARG A 62 -8.09 4.51 -1.38
C ARG A 62 -9.54 4.80 -1.71
N LEU A 63 -10.32 3.75 -1.96
CA LEU A 63 -11.74 3.83 -2.24
C LEU A 63 -12.51 3.38 -0.99
N ASP A 64 -13.11 4.35 -0.29
CA ASP A 64 -13.88 4.10 0.91
C ASP A 64 -15.36 4.02 0.57
N THR A 65 -15.94 2.83 0.67
CA THR A 65 -17.39 2.65 0.50
C THR A 65 -18.09 2.85 1.83
N THR A 66 -19.00 3.83 1.88
CA THR A 66 -19.86 4.09 3.03
C THR A 66 -21.31 3.82 2.63
N ILE A 67 -22.02 3.00 3.40
CA ILE A 67 -23.45 2.78 3.21
C ILE A 67 -24.17 3.96 3.87
N LYS A 68 -24.86 4.78 3.07
CA LYS A 68 -25.68 5.88 3.59
C LYS A 68 -27.15 5.45 3.61
N PRO A 69 -27.89 5.71 4.70
CA PRO A 69 -29.34 5.52 4.70
C PRO A 69 -29.96 6.46 3.66
N SER A 70 -30.89 5.94 2.87
CA SER A 70 -31.62 6.74 1.89
C SER A 70 -32.65 7.60 2.60
N SER A 71 -32.73 8.87 2.21
CA SER A 71 -33.78 9.79 2.70
C SER A 71 -35.07 9.70 1.88
N SER A 72 -35.13 8.85 0.84
CA SER A 72 -36.30 8.72 -0.02
C SER A 72 -37.24 7.60 0.45
N SER A 73 -38.53 7.89 0.49
CA SER A 73 -39.59 6.93 0.85
C SER A 73 -39.96 5.96 -0.28
N ALA A 74 -39.38 6.12 -1.48
CA ALA A 74 -39.72 5.39 -2.69
C ALA A 74 -38.53 4.64 -3.34
N GLY A 75 -37.41 4.49 -2.63
CA GLY A 75 -36.20 3.82 -3.13
C GLY A 75 -35.58 2.85 -2.12
N PRO A 76 -34.46 2.19 -2.47
CA PRO A 76 -33.74 1.29 -1.56
C PRO A 76 -33.38 2.01 -0.25
N LEU A 77 -33.56 1.33 0.89
CA LEU A 77 -33.37 1.86 2.25
C LEU A 77 -31.96 2.43 2.50
N SER A 78 -30.97 2.05 1.70
CA SER A 78 -29.60 2.57 1.76
C SER A 78 -28.93 2.50 0.41
N HIS A 79 -27.98 3.40 0.14
CA HIS A 79 -27.12 3.37 -1.04
C HIS A 79 -25.65 3.42 -0.65
N ALA A 80 -24.82 2.68 -1.37
CA ALA A 80 -23.38 2.70 -1.21
C ALA A 80 -22.79 3.95 -1.89
N VAL A 81 -22.01 4.74 -1.15
CA VAL A 81 -21.27 5.89 -1.66
C VAL A 81 -19.78 5.62 -1.55
N THR A 82 -19.09 5.60 -2.68
CA THR A 82 -17.64 5.43 -2.73
C THR A 82 -16.95 6.79 -2.72
N GLN A 83 -16.15 7.04 -1.69
CA GLN A 83 -15.30 8.22 -1.56
C GLN A 83 -13.86 7.89 -1.96
N LYS A 84 -13.30 8.66 -2.89
CA LYS A 84 -11.88 8.54 -3.26
C LYS A 84 -11.02 9.39 -2.32
N ARG A 85 -10.12 8.77 -1.56
CA ARG A 85 -9.12 9.47 -0.73
C ARG A 85 -7.74 9.32 -1.33
N HIS A 86 -7.11 10.44 -1.69
CA HIS A 86 -5.71 10.49 -2.09
C HIS A 86 -4.81 10.26 -0.87
N ILE A 87 -4.00 9.19 -0.89
CA ILE A 87 -3.18 8.78 0.26
C ILE A 87 -1.69 9.01 0.04
N TYR A 88 -1.18 8.73 -1.18
CA TYR A 88 0.23 8.90 -1.52
C TYR A 88 0.42 9.37 -2.96
N ASP A 89 1.51 10.12 -3.17
CA ASP A 89 2.14 10.29 -4.47
C ASP A 89 3.45 9.51 -4.51
N LEU A 90 3.58 8.60 -5.46
CA LEU A 90 4.77 7.79 -5.66
C LEU A 90 5.63 8.48 -6.69
N LYS A 91 6.90 8.72 -6.37
CA LYS A 91 7.83 9.48 -7.20
C LYS A 91 9.05 8.67 -7.57
N HIS A 92 9.54 8.93 -8.78
CA HIS A 92 10.81 8.43 -9.30
C HIS A 92 11.58 9.61 -9.93
N PRO A 93 12.35 10.38 -9.14
CA PRO A 93 13.05 11.57 -9.63
C PRO A 93 14.15 11.22 -10.64
N GLY A 94 14.24 11.98 -11.73
CA GLY A 94 15.22 11.72 -12.80
C GLY A 94 16.65 12.18 -12.53
N ILE A 95 16.88 13.03 -11.52
CA ILE A 95 18.22 13.48 -11.12
C ILE A 95 18.30 13.42 -9.59
N ILE A 96 19.21 12.59 -9.08
CA ILE A 96 19.45 12.37 -7.65
C ILE A 96 20.51 13.36 -7.19
N THR A 97 20.14 14.63 -6.97
CA THR A 97 21.00 15.56 -6.23
C THR A 97 20.93 15.21 -4.73
N GLY A 98 21.60 14.13 -4.32
CA GLY A 98 21.64 13.62 -2.93
C GLY A 98 20.60 12.52 -2.61
N PRO A 99 20.77 11.73 -1.54
CA PRO A 99 19.95 10.54 -1.32
C PRO A 99 18.53 10.92 -0.87
N VAL A 100 17.60 10.96 -1.82
CA VAL A 100 16.16 11.17 -1.60
C VAL A 100 15.35 9.89 -1.91
N PHE A 101 16.02 8.74 -2.00
CA PHE A 101 15.50 7.48 -2.55
C PHE A 101 15.19 7.56 -4.05
N LEU A 102 15.67 6.59 -4.82
CA LEU A 102 15.37 6.45 -6.26
C LEU A 102 13.86 6.33 -6.52
N TYR A 103 13.16 5.70 -5.59
CA TYR A 103 11.71 5.57 -5.57
C TYR A 103 11.19 5.91 -4.17
N ASN A 104 10.22 6.80 -4.08
CA ASN A 104 9.61 7.20 -2.80
C ASN A 104 8.09 7.36 -2.89
N ALA A 105 7.45 7.36 -1.73
CA ALA A 105 6.04 7.66 -1.54
C ALA A 105 5.91 8.84 -0.59
N GLU A 106 5.35 9.94 -1.08
CA GLU A 106 5.02 11.12 -0.31
C GLU A 106 3.59 11.02 0.22
N SER A 107 3.46 11.08 1.54
CA SER A 107 2.16 11.11 2.21
C SER A 107 1.48 12.45 1.97
N VAL A 108 0.29 12.43 1.38
CA VAL A 108 -0.54 13.63 1.14
C VAL A 108 -1.72 13.77 2.11
N SER A 109 -1.99 12.74 2.91
CA SER A 109 -3.13 12.65 3.81
C SER A 109 -2.69 12.55 5.26
N ARG A 110 -3.38 13.25 6.17
CA ARG A 110 -3.26 13.04 7.63
C ARG A 110 -3.60 11.61 8.08
N HIS A 111 -4.23 10.83 7.21
CA HIS A 111 -4.57 9.44 7.43
C HIS A 111 -3.51 8.46 6.89
N SER A 112 -2.45 8.95 6.25
CA SER A 112 -1.31 8.13 5.84
C SER A 112 -0.37 7.90 7.04
N LEU A 113 0.40 6.81 7.01
CA LEU A 113 1.24 6.42 8.12
C LEU A 113 2.48 7.31 8.25
N CYS A 114 3.19 7.52 7.14
CA CYS A 114 4.33 8.42 6.98
C CYS A 114 4.73 8.45 5.51
N SER A 115 5.50 9.44 5.07
CA SER A 115 6.27 9.30 3.82
C SER A 115 7.33 8.22 3.98
N PHE A 116 7.74 7.58 2.90
CA PHE A 116 8.79 6.56 2.91
C PHE A 116 9.47 6.44 1.55
N GLY A 117 10.64 5.80 1.52
CA GLY A 117 11.31 5.49 0.27
C GLY A 117 11.97 4.12 0.28
N MET A 118 12.36 3.66 -0.90
CA MET A 118 12.79 2.29 -1.13
C MET A 118 14.25 2.21 -1.57
N SER A 119 14.89 1.15 -1.10
CA SER A 119 16.26 0.74 -1.45
C SER A 119 16.29 -0.75 -1.67
N THR A 120 17.28 -1.23 -2.41
CA THR A 120 17.59 -2.65 -2.55
C THR A 120 18.72 -3.05 -1.62
N TYR A 121 18.87 -4.35 -1.39
CA TYR A 121 20.06 -4.94 -0.80
C TYR A 121 20.18 -6.39 -1.25
N ARG A 122 21.35 -7.00 -1.13
CA ARG A 122 21.52 -8.44 -1.36
C ARG A 122 21.25 -9.21 -0.06
N PRO A 123 20.16 -9.99 0.05
CA PRO A 123 19.80 -10.66 1.30
C PRO A 123 20.68 -11.87 1.61
N ARG A 124 21.39 -12.41 0.62
CA ARG A 124 22.30 -13.55 0.78
C ARG A 124 23.53 -13.35 -0.12
N LEU A 125 24.69 -13.78 0.37
CA LEU A 125 25.90 -13.84 -0.45
C LEU A 125 25.61 -14.66 -1.73
N PHE A 126 26.01 -14.14 -2.88
CA PHE A 126 25.84 -14.76 -4.20
C PHE A 126 24.39 -14.95 -4.69
N SER A 127 23.39 -14.32 -4.05
CA SER A 127 22.02 -14.29 -4.60
C SER A 127 21.90 -13.25 -5.71
N SER A 128 21.32 -13.65 -6.85
CA SER A 128 20.90 -12.72 -7.92
C SER A 128 19.60 -11.98 -7.61
N ALA A 129 18.84 -12.45 -6.61
CA ALA A 129 17.57 -11.84 -6.25
C ALA A 129 17.78 -10.79 -5.16
N ASN A 130 17.40 -9.54 -5.47
CA ASN A 130 17.43 -8.42 -4.55
C ASN A 130 16.36 -8.57 -3.47
N GLY A 131 16.67 -8.10 -2.27
CA GLY A 131 15.69 -7.74 -1.26
C GLY A 131 15.42 -6.23 -1.34
N PHE A 132 14.28 -5.81 -0.81
CA PHE A 132 13.91 -4.40 -0.73
C PHE A 132 13.76 -3.98 0.73
N ARG A 133 14.20 -2.76 1.04
CA ARG A 133 13.92 -2.09 2.31
C ARG A 133 13.15 -0.81 2.04
N VAL A 134 12.05 -0.67 2.77
CA VAL A 134 11.21 0.52 2.77
C VAL A 134 11.51 1.25 4.07
N HIS A 135 12.05 2.46 3.96
CA HIS A 135 12.44 3.26 5.12
C HIS A 135 11.52 4.45 5.26
N ARG A 136 11.16 4.81 6.49
CA ARG A 136 10.36 6.02 6.71
C ARG A 136 11.19 7.22 6.26
N ALA A 137 10.52 8.21 5.68
CA ALA A 137 11.13 9.45 5.23
C ALA A 137 10.59 10.60 6.09
N GLY A 138 11.50 11.37 6.67
CA GLY A 138 11.19 12.60 7.39
C GLY A 138 11.78 13.82 6.71
N LYS A 139 11.34 15.00 7.14
CA LYS A 139 11.98 16.27 6.76
C LYS A 139 13.06 16.61 7.79
N GLY A 140 14.28 16.84 7.31
CA GLY A 140 15.41 17.35 8.08
C GLY A 140 15.53 18.87 7.97
N LEU A 141 16.61 19.42 8.52
CA LEU A 141 16.97 20.83 8.36
C LEU A 141 17.15 21.15 6.87
N GLY A 142 16.66 22.32 6.44
CA GLY A 142 16.76 22.75 5.04
C GLY A 142 15.93 21.90 4.06
N HIS A 143 14.84 21.28 4.51
CA HIS A 143 13.93 20.44 3.71
C HIS A 143 14.56 19.19 3.09
N GLN A 144 15.74 18.79 3.57
CA GLN A 144 16.38 17.54 3.12
C GLN A 144 15.58 16.33 3.59
N VAL A 145 15.47 15.31 2.74
CA VAL A 145 14.84 14.03 3.12
C VAL A 145 15.80 13.25 4.00
N VAL A 146 15.30 12.81 5.16
CA VAL A 146 16.07 12.04 6.14
C VAL A 146 15.44 10.67 6.31
N VAL A 147 16.27 9.63 6.22
CA VAL A 147 15.89 8.23 6.47
C VAL A 147 15.59 8.05 7.97
N ARG A 148 14.40 7.55 8.30
CA ARG A 148 13.91 7.38 9.68
C ARG A 148 13.52 5.92 9.96
N GLY A 149 14.53 5.05 9.97
CA GLY A 149 14.38 3.64 10.31
C GLY A 149 13.56 2.83 9.29
N LEU A 150 13.55 1.52 9.50
CA LEU A 150 12.86 0.56 8.66
C LEU A 150 11.34 0.64 8.90
N LEU A 151 10.57 0.57 7.83
CA LEU A 151 9.12 0.42 7.86
C LEU A 151 8.72 -1.01 7.45
N PHE A 152 9.23 -1.45 6.30
CA PHE A 152 9.01 -2.81 5.80
C PHE A 152 10.27 -3.36 5.13
N SER A 153 10.39 -4.67 5.08
CA SER A 153 11.35 -5.36 4.21
C SER A 153 10.64 -6.37 3.33
N ALA A 154 11.01 -6.46 2.05
CA ALA A 154 10.55 -7.50 1.14
C ALA A 154 11.73 -8.38 0.75
N VAL A 155 11.69 -9.67 1.09
CA VAL A 155 12.80 -10.61 0.86
C VAL A 155 12.38 -11.67 -0.14
N SER A 156 13.18 -11.86 -1.18
CA SER A 156 12.93 -12.89 -2.18
C SER A 156 13.01 -14.29 -1.56
N THR A 157 12.12 -15.19 -1.98
CA THR A 157 12.12 -16.57 -1.50
C THR A 157 12.55 -17.55 -2.58
N LYS A 158 13.01 -18.74 -2.16
CA LYS A 158 13.26 -19.86 -3.09
C LYS A 158 11.99 -20.67 -3.39
N ALA A 159 10.88 -20.38 -2.71
CA ALA A 159 9.63 -21.12 -2.89
C ALA A 159 8.97 -20.70 -4.20
N SER A 160 8.58 -21.67 -5.02
CA SER A 160 8.02 -21.42 -6.36
C SER A 160 6.73 -20.59 -6.34
N ALA A 161 5.95 -20.65 -5.25
CA ALA A 161 4.68 -19.94 -5.13
C ALA A 161 4.82 -18.49 -4.61
N VAL A 162 5.94 -18.14 -3.97
CA VAL A 162 6.10 -16.86 -3.26
C VAL A 162 7.30 -16.10 -3.81
N LYS A 163 7.02 -14.94 -4.39
CA LYS A 163 8.04 -14.04 -4.93
C LYS A 163 8.81 -13.33 -3.81
N TYR A 164 8.07 -12.69 -2.91
CA TYR A 164 8.61 -11.92 -1.79
C TYR A 164 7.82 -12.18 -0.51
N GLU A 165 8.51 -12.27 0.62
CA GLU A 165 7.93 -12.16 1.95
C GLU A 165 8.12 -10.74 2.47
N TRP A 166 7.00 -10.12 2.84
CA TRP A 166 6.97 -8.77 3.40
C TRP A 166 6.89 -8.85 4.92
N SER A 167 7.85 -8.23 5.60
CA SER A 167 7.92 -8.16 7.04
C SER A 167 7.94 -6.72 7.54
N ASP A 168 7.54 -6.51 8.79
CA ASP A 168 7.67 -5.22 9.47
C ASP A 168 9.08 -4.98 10.04
N GLU A 169 9.25 -3.87 10.76
CA GLU A 169 10.53 -3.48 11.35
C GLU A 169 11.10 -4.48 12.37
N ARG A 170 10.27 -5.39 12.90
CA ARG A 170 10.65 -6.44 13.85
C ARG A 170 10.93 -7.77 13.14
N GLY A 171 10.75 -7.83 11.83
CA GLY A 171 10.88 -9.04 11.03
C GLY A 171 9.62 -9.92 11.03
N GLU A 172 8.51 -9.49 11.64
CA GLU A 172 7.27 -10.26 11.60
C GLU A 172 6.64 -10.22 10.22
N ILE A 173 6.30 -11.39 9.66
CA ILE A 173 5.71 -11.51 8.33
C ILE A 173 4.29 -10.91 8.33
N LEU A 174 4.09 -9.90 7.50
CA LEU A 174 2.83 -9.20 7.28
C LEU A 174 2.10 -9.68 6.03
N ALA A 175 2.85 -10.02 4.98
CA ALA A 175 2.27 -10.43 3.70
C ALA A 175 3.23 -11.27 2.84
N ARG A 176 2.67 -11.93 1.83
CA ARG A 176 3.40 -12.68 0.81
C ARG A 176 2.98 -12.23 -0.57
N GLU A 177 3.95 -11.85 -1.39
CA GLU A 177 3.72 -11.58 -2.81
C GLU A 177 3.77 -12.92 -3.55
N LEU A 178 2.67 -13.28 -4.23
CA LEU A 178 2.49 -14.58 -4.85
C LEU A 178 2.88 -14.53 -6.33
N ASN A 179 3.53 -15.60 -6.81
CA ASN A 179 3.72 -15.83 -8.23
C ASN A 179 2.38 -16.24 -8.86
N SER A 180 1.86 -15.46 -9.79
CA SER A 180 0.58 -15.72 -10.43
C SER A 180 0.62 -15.33 -11.90
N ALA A 181 0.10 -16.22 -12.76
CA ALA A 181 -0.04 -15.95 -14.20
C ALA A 181 -1.01 -14.79 -14.50
N GLN A 182 -1.95 -14.53 -13.58
CA GLN A 182 -2.99 -13.51 -13.69
C GLN A 182 -2.55 -12.14 -13.13
N GLY A 183 -1.25 -11.90 -13.02
CA GLY A 183 -0.67 -10.69 -12.45
C GLY A 183 -0.25 -10.82 -10.98
N CYS A 184 0.24 -9.71 -10.42
CA CYS A 184 0.79 -9.65 -9.06
C CYS A 184 -0.33 -9.73 -8.01
N LYS A 185 -0.20 -10.66 -7.05
CA LYS A 185 -1.09 -10.79 -5.89
C LYS A 185 -0.31 -10.59 -4.59
N LEU A 186 -0.94 -9.93 -3.61
CA LEU A 186 -0.39 -9.73 -2.27
C LEU A 186 -1.32 -10.37 -1.25
N PHE A 187 -0.88 -11.46 -0.62
CA PHE A 187 -1.60 -12.12 0.47
C PHE A 187 -1.18 -11.52 1.81
N ILE A 188 -2.02 -10.66 2.38
CA ILE A 188 -1.83 -10.07 3.72
C ILE A 188 -2.25 -11.09 4.76
N THR A 189 -1.32 -11.48 5.63
CA THR A 189 -1.46 -12.59 6.59
C THR A 189 -1.91 -12.16 7.98
N LYS A 190 -1.85 -10.86 8.29
CA LYS A 190 -2.09 -10.31 9.63
C LYS A 190 -3.17 -9.23 9.60
N GLU A 191 -3.87 -9.13 10.72
CA GLU A 191 -4.67 -7.94 11.03
C GLU A 191 -3.74 -6.74 11.20
N MET A 192 -4.15 -5.60 10.66
CA MET A 192 -3.37 -4.36 10.77
C MET A 192 -4.27 -3.15 10.57
N SER A 193 -3.85 -2.00 11.10
CA SER A 193 -4.59 -0.78 10.90
C SER A 193 -4.67 -0.37 9.44
N VAL A 194 -5.69 0.41 9.11
CA VAL A 194 -5.88 0.97 7.77
C VAL A 194 -4.62 1.69 7.29
N LYS A 195 -3.97 2.48 8.15
CA LYS A 195 -2.76 3.23 7.78
C LYS A 195 -1.59 2.32 7.44
N LYS A 196 -1.38 1.25 8.21
CA LYS A 196 -0.31 0.27 7.96
C LYS A 196 -0.58 -0.52 6.68
N ARG A 197 -1.85 -0.89 6.41
CA ARG A 197 -2.25 -1.53 5.15
C ARG A 197 -2.04 -0.61 3.95
N ASP A 198 -2.47 0.64 4.04
CA ASP A 198 -2.31 1.62 2.95
C ASP A 198 -0.83 1.80 2.61
N ALA A 199 0.03 1.91 3.63
CA ALA A 199 1.48 1.98 3.45
C ALA A 199 2.06 0.69 2.82
N LEU A 200 1.64 -0.49 3.27
CA LEU A 200 2.10 -1.78 2.73
C LEU A 200 1.69 -1.96 1.27
N VAL A 201 0.43 -1.65 0.93
CA VAL A 201 -0.07 -1.70 -0.46
C VAL A 201 0.70 -0.73 -1.33
N THR A 202 0.94 0.49 -0.84
CA THR A 202 1.69 1.51 -1.56
C THR A 202 3.15 1.09 -1.79
N ALA A 203 3.79 0.49 -0.78
CA ALA A 203 5.13 -0.06 -0.90
C ALA A 203 5.21 -1.21 -1.91
N TRP A 204 4.19 -2.07 -1.96
CA TRP A 204 4.08 -3.14 -2.95
C TRP A 204 3.94 -2.59 -4.38
N VAL A 205 3.14 -1.55 -4.59
CA VAL A 205 3.04 -0.84 -5.88
C VAL A 205 4.39 -0.23 -6.27
N LEU A 206 5.08 0.42 -5.33
CA LEU A 206 6.39 1.03 -5.57
C LEU A 206 7.44 -0.02 -5.97
N ARG A 207 7.48 -1.18 -5.28
CA ARG A 207 8.33 -2.32 -5.65
C ARG A 207 8.00 -2.86 -7.04
N THR A 208 6.72 -2.95 -7.37
CA THR A 208 6.25 -3.40 -8.69
C THR A 208 6.73 -2.45 -9.78
N TRP A 209 6.63 -1.14 -9.54
CA TRP A 209 7.15 -0.13 -10.45
C TRP A 209 8.67 -0.27 -10.65
N TRP A 210 9.46 -0.40 -9.57
CA TRP A 210 10.91 -0.61 -9.66
C TRP A 210 11.28 -1.73 -10.62
N GLU A 211 10.60 -2.86 -10.51
CA GLU A 211 10.85 -4.03 -11.36
C GLU A 211 10.42 -3.79 -12.81
N LEU A 212 9.26 -3.19 -13.05
CA LEU A 212 8.74 -2.92 -14.39
C LEU A 212 9.55 -1.86 -15.14
N ALA A 213 10.13 -0.91 -14.41
CA ALA A 213 11.06 0.07 -14.95
C ALA A 213 12.43 -0.53 -15.30
N GLY A 214 12.72 -1.75 -14.84
CA GLY A 214 14.03 -2.39 -15.02
C GLY A 214 15.14 -1.72 -14.20
N SER A 215 14.79 -1.04 -13.10
CA SER A 215 15.77 -0.36 -12.26
C SER A 215 16.66 -1.38 -11.54
N GLY A 216 17.98 -1.14 -11.59
CA GLY A 216 19.00 -2.00 -10.99
C GLY A 216 19.09 -1.90 -9.47
N GLU A 217 20.25 -2.26 -8.92
CA GLU A 217 20.55 -2.13 -7.49
C GLU A 217 20.73 -0.65 -7.11
N TYR A 218 20.19 -0.27 -5.96
CA TYR A 218 20.33 1.05 -5.33
C TYR A 218 20.32 0.86 -3.81
N GLU A 219 21.48 1.06 -3.19
CA GLU A 219 21.65 1.01 -1.74
C GLU A 219 21.70 2.44 -1.18
N LEU A 220 21.20 2.65 0.04
CA LEU A 220 21.23 3.94 0.74
C LEU A 220 22.48 4.10 1.59
#